data_AF-A0A950FSI8-F1
#
_entry.id   AF-A0A950FSI8-F1
#
_cell.length_a   1.000
_cell.length_b   1.000
_cell.length_c   1.000
_cell.angle_alpha   90.00
_cell.angle_beta   90.00
_cell.angle_gamma   90.00
#
_symmetry.space_group_name_H-M   'P 1'
#
loop_
_entity.id
_entity.type
_entity.pdbx_description
1 polymer ?
#
loop_
_entity_poly.entity_id
_entity_poly.type
_entity_poly.pdbx_seq_one_letter_code
_entity_poly.pdbx_strand_id
1 'polypeptide(L)'
;MPARARRGDRVRPHRSERGLRTRALVLVALAQLAIGAAAVFARFALVSGGPLAVSAARLALAAVPLVVLAALRGRLRALDGPTERRLALAGVVLALHFATWIASLNYATVAISTLLVCTTPVWTEAYAVLRRRRIDPYAGASIIGALAGVAIVVGAPDRTNAPLGIALALGGAVAIAAYLLVVRATDPRYDTLAVTARTYAYAAVVLIAASALTHDRLPPLGDVRAWGGIVAMALISQLFGHTALNAAVRVLSATFVSTVTLLEPVIAAVLAAWLFSERLGVTTALGAAVILGAIAVALRGEQRADASAGLGIDGGSDRVENSERPLSSRPDVVMDERGNEGSDMVATLELRGLRTDIEHAVEIVPPRWIDDDELVALEERYEPLLFERFADGTLLVTPPTGGIGGRRSGGLAAQVGVWAQAAGGIAFGANAGFKFPDDALLSPDATYITAERWYALDRAERETFPMIVPDACFEMISRSDRVRTTLKKIAAYVRHGVRLVVLIDTYRGHVYMSRDGGEAADYGDADAIDCAPVMPGFVLDVRVLKALD
;
A
#
# COMPACT_ATOMS: atom_id res chain seq x y z
N MET A 1 -32.70 37.63 22.82
CA MET A 1 -31.64 36.91 23.57
C MET A 1 -31.37 35.58 22.89
N PRO A 2 -30.19 35.36 22.29
CA PRO A 2 -29.84 34.06 21.73
C PRO A 2 -29.05 33.18 22.72
N ALA A 3 -29.05 31.88 22.41
CA ALA A 3 -28.04 30.87 22.75
C ALA A 3 -27.97 30.29 24.18
N ARG A 4 -28.34 29.01 24.29
CA ARG A 4 -27.46 27.99 24.89
C ARG A 4 -27.46 26.73 24.03
N ALA A 5 -26.48 26.65 23.13
CA ALA A 5 -26.11 25.43 22.45
C ALA A 5 -25.63 24.39 23.48
N ARG A 6 -26.25 23.20 23.49
CA ARG A 6 -25.72 22.05 24.22
C ARG A 6 -24.46 21.58 23.49
N ARG A 7 -23.33 21.63 24.21
CA ARG A 7 -22.04 21.10 23.77
C ARG A 7 -22.21 19.65 23.31
N GLY A 8 -21.73 19.37 22.10
CA GLY A 8 -21.70 18.03 21.53
C GLY A 8 -20.92 17.06 22.40
N ASP A 9 -21.53 15.90 22.62
CA ASP A 9 -20.83 14.71 23.08
C ASP A 9 -19.82 14.30 22.00
N ARG A 10 -18.55 14.64 22.23
CA ARG A 10 -17.44 13.98 21.55
C ARG A 10 -17.51 12.50 21.92
N VAL A 11 -17.96 11.66 20.99
CA VAL A 11 -17.87 10.21 21.07
C VAL A 11 -16.42 9.85 21.46
N ARG A 12 -16.24 9.43 22.71
CA ARG A 12 -14.93 8.98 23.20
C ARG A 12 -14.64 7.64 22.54
N PRO A 13 -13.42 7.40 22.00
CA PRO A 13 -13.05 6.09 21.46
C PRO A 13 -13.32 5.02 22.51
N HIS A 14 -13.96 3.92 22.12
CA HIS A 14 -14.18 2.77 22.99
C HIS A 14 -12.85 2.35 23.63
N ARG A 15 -12.86 2.00 24.93
CA ARG A 15 -11.66 1.66 25.72
C ARG A 15 -10.77 0.59 25.07
N SER A 16 -11.33 -0.26 24.20
CA SER A 16 -10.63 -1.31 23.45
C SER A 16 -9.66 -0.77 22.38
N GLU A 17 -10.04 0.27 21.63
CA GLU A 17 -9.22 0.83 20.54
C GLU A 17 -8.01 1.60 21.05
N ARG A 18 -8.17 2.34 22.16
CA ARG A 18 -7.03 2.99 22.83
C ARG A 18 -6.03 1.96 23.34
N GLY A 19 -6.50 0.86 23.91
CA GLY A 19 -5.64 -0.22 24.39
C GLY A 19 -4.83 -0.86 23.25
N LEU A 20 -5.46 -1.12 22.10
CA LEU A 20 -4.79 -1.68 20.93
C LEU A 20 -3.73 -0.73 20.36
N ARG A 21 -4.06 0.56 20.21
CA ARG A 21 -3.12 1.56 19.70
C ARG A 21 -1.93 1.79 20.63
N THR A 22 -2.15 1.83 21.95
CA THR A 22 -1.05 1.93 22.92
C THR A 22 -0.13 0.71 22.83
N ARG A 23 -0.68 -0.51 22.72
CA ARG A 23 0.13 -1.72 22.52
C ARG A 23 0.94 -1.67 21.23
N ALA A 24 0.36 -1.19 20.12
CA ALA A 24 1.07 -1.03 18.86
C ALA A 24 2.21 0.00 18.96
N LEU A 25 2.01 1.11 19.66
CA LEU A 25 3.06 2.11 19.89
C LEU A 25 4.22 1.55 20.73
N VAL A 26 3.91 0.80 21.79
CA VAL A 26 4.93 0.11 22.59
C VAL A 26 5.68 -0.91 21.73
N LEU A 27 4.98 -1.66 20.89
CA LEU A 27 5.58 -2.64 20.00
C LEU A 27 6.53 -1.98 18.99
N VAL A 28 6.15 -0.85 18.39
CA VAL A 28 7.03 -0.07 17.51
C VAL A 28 8.27 0.41 18.26
N ALA A 29 8.12 0.95 19.47
CA ALA A 29 9.26 1.43 20.25
C ALA A 29 10.27 0.30 20.55
N LEU A 30 9.77 -0.88 20.93
CA LEU A 30 10.61 -2.06 21.17
C LEU A 30 11.25 -2.58 19.88
N ALA A 31 10.52 -2.62 18.77
CA ALA A 31 11.05 -2.99 17.46
C ALA A 31 12.17 -2.04 17.04
N GLN A 32 11.96 -0.73 17.23
CA GLN A 32 12.89 0.31 16.85
C GLN A 32 14.20 0.25 17.64
N LEU A 33 14.10 -0.04 18.95
CA LEU A 33 15.26 -0.28 19.79
C LEU A 33 16.01 -1.56 19.37
N ALA A 34 15.27 -2.63 19.07
CA ALA A 34 15.84 -3.91 18.65
C ALA A 34 16.59 -3.80 17.31
N ILE A 35 16.02 -3.11 16.33
CA ILE A 35 16.66 -2.90 15.02
C ILE A 35 17.81 -1.90 15.13
N GLY A 36 17.63 -0.78 15.84
CA GLY A 36 18.69 0.22 16.06
C GLY A 36 19.91 -0.33 16.80
N ALA A 37 19.75 -1.37 17.64
CA ALA A 37 20.85 -2.06 18.31
C ALA A 37 21.64 -3.03 17.40
N ALA A 38 21.18 -3.31 16.18
CA ALA A 38 21.77 -4.36 15.33
C ALA A 38 23.26 -4.13 15.03
N ALA A 39 23.65 -2.89 14.73
CA ALA A 39 25.04 -2.54 14.43
C ALA A 39 25.97 -2.65 15.66
N VAL A 40 25.43 -2.45 16.86
CA VAL A 40 26.15 -2.67 18.13
C VAL A 40 26.39 -4.16 18.35
N PHE A 41 25.37 -5.00 18.13
CA PHE A 41 25.52 -6.46 18.20
C PHE A 41 26.51 -6.98 17.15
N ALA A 42 26.49 -6.41 15.94
CA ALA A 42 27.47 -6.70 14.90
C ALA A 42 28.90 -6.35 15.35
N ARG A 43 29.10 -5.21 16.03
CA ARG A 43 30.42 -4.85 16.57
C ARG A 43 30.95 -5.86 17.57
N PHE A 44 30.11 -6.38 18.47
CA PHE A 44 30.53 -7.45 19.38
C PHE A 44 30.91 -8.73 18.61
N ALA A 45 30.13 -9.10 17.59
CA ALA A 45 30.43 -10.26 16.75
C ALA A 45 31.76 -10.13 15.97
N LEU A 46 32.09 -8.92 15.54
CA LEU A 46 33.30 -8.62 14.76
C LEU A 46 34.59 -8.53 15.59
N VAL A 47 34.52 -8.59 16.93
CA VAL A 47 35.72 -8.56 17.79
C VAL A 47 36.67 -9.73 17.46
N SER A 48 36.10 -10.89 17.16
CA SER A 48 36.86 -12.11 16.87
C SER A 48 36.30 -12.88 15.66
N GLY A 49 35.27 -12.36 15.01
CA GLY A 49 34.59 -12.96 13.87
C GLY A 49 34.84 -12.19 12.58
N GLY A 50 35.00 -12.93 11.50
CA GLY A 50 35.03 -12.40 10.16
C GLY A 50 33.69 -11.83 9.69
N PRO A 51 33.63 -10.74 8.91
CA PRO A 51 32.38 -10.10 8.52
C PRO A 51 31.46 -10.99 7.68
N LEU A 52 32.01 -11.83 6.79
CA LEU A 52 31.23 -12.77 5.98
C LEU A 52 30.74 -13.94 6.85
N ALA A 53 31.60 -14.46 7.71
CA ALA A 53 31.26 -15.56 8.62
C ALA A 53 30.18 -15.15 9.64
N VAL A 54 30.31 -13.95 10.23
CA VAL A 54 29.32 -13.35 11.13
C VAL A 54 27.98 -13.14 10.41
N SER A 55 28.02 -12.59 9.18
CA SER A 55 26.83 -12.40 8.35
C SER A 55 26.14 -13.73 8.01
N ALA A 56 26.93 -14.75 7.67
CA ALA A 56 26.44 -16.10 7.40
C ALA A 56 25.75 -16.72 8.62
N ALA A 57 26.41 -16.68 9.78
CA ALA A 57 25.90 -17.30 11.00
C ALA A 57 24.60 -16.65 11.48
N ARG A 58 24.52 -15.31 11.53
CA ARG A 58 23.30 -14.62 11.96
C ARG A 58 22.12 -14.94 11.03
N LEU A 59 22.40 -15.03 9.72
CA LEU A 59 21.37 -15.23 8.72
C LEU A 59 20.88 -16.68 8.69
N ALA A 60 21.79 -17.64 8.86
CA ALA A 60 21.45 -19.04 9.05
C ALA A 60 20.60 -19.26 10.32
N LEU A 61 20.97 -18.65 11.44
CA LEU A 61 20.20 -18.72 12.69
C LEU A 61 18.79 -18.14 12.56
N ALA A 62 18.60 -17.11 11.72
CA ALA A 62 17.28 -16.57 11.42
C ALA A 62 16.51 -17.41 10.37
N ALA A 63 17.21 -17.94 9.36
CA ALA A 63 16.61 -18.71 8.27
C ALA A 63 16.05 -20.05 8.74
N VAL A 64 16.78 -20.79 9.57
CA VAL A 64 16.38 -22.12 10.06
C VAL A 64 14.97 -22.13 10.69
N PRO A 65 14.64 -21.30 11.69
CA PRO A 65 13.31 -21.30 12.29
C PRO A 65 12.22 -20.85 11.30
N LEU A 66 12.51 -19.93 10.37
CA LEU A 66 11.56 -19.51 9.35
C LEU A 66 11.27 -20.61 8.33
N VAL A 67 12.31 -21.32 7.87
CA VAL A 67 12.17 -22.47 6.96
C VAL A 67 11.41 -23.61 7.65
N VAL A 68 11.76 -23.93 8.90
CA VAL A 68 11.04 -24.95 9.68
C VAL A 68 9.58 -24.56 9.85
N LEU A 69 9.28 -23.31 10.24
CA LEU A 69 7.91 -22.84 10.39
C LEU A 69 7.14 -22.87 9.06
N ALA A 70 7.77 -22.48 7.95
CA ALA A 70 7.17 -22.54 6.63
C ALA A 70 6.90 -23.99 6.20
N ALA A 71 7.81 -24.93 6.50
CA ALA A 71 7.65 -26.35 6.23
C ALA A 71 6.47 -26.94 7.01
N LEU A 72 6.44 -26.69 8.34
CA LEU A 72 5.39 -27.17 9.23
C LEU A 72 4.00 -26.64 8.87
N ARG A 73 3.93 -25.43 8.30
CA ARG A 73 2.67 -24.83 7.80
C ARG A 73 2.32 -25.21 6.36
N GLY A 74 3.10 -26.08 5.71
CA GLY A 74 2.89 -26.49 4.33
C GLY A 74 3.04 -25.35 3.32
N ARG A 75 3.80 -24.29 3.67
CA ARG A 75 3.99 -23.07 2.87
C ARG A 75 5.23 -23.13 1.96
N LEU A 76 6.09 -24.14 2.10
CA LEU A 76 7.23 -24.39 1.21
C LEU A 76 6.86 -25.14 -0.09
N ARG A 77 5.68 -24.86 -0.66
CA ARG A 77 5.28 -25.43 -1.96
C ARG A 77 6.23 -24.99 -3.06
N ALA A 78 6.45 -25.83 -4.06
CA ALA A 78 7.28 -25.49 -5.22
C ALA A 78 6.77 -24.18 -5.86
N LEU A 79 7.68 -23.23 -6.08
CA LEU A 79 7.41 -22.02 -6.83
C LEU A 79 7.64 -22.28 -8.33
N ASP A 80 7.08 -21.45 -9.19
CA ASP A 80 7.44 -21.47 -10.61
C ASP A 80 8.93 -21.13 -10.78
N GLY A 81 9.59 -21.76 -11.75
CA GLY A 81 11.03 -21.60 -12.00
C GLY A 81 11.49 -20.13 -12.14
N PRO A 82 10.76 -19.25 -12.86
CA PRO A 82 11.07 -17.83 -12.92
C PRO A 82 11.08 -17.14 -11.55
N THR A 83 10.07 -17.38 -10.70
CA THR A 83 10.03 -16.81 -9.35
C THR A 83 11.14 -17.37 -8.47
N GLU A 84 11.40 -18.67 -8.50
CA GLU A 84 12.49 -19.27 -7.71
C GLU A 84 13.84 -18.64 -8.08
N ARG A 85 14.12 -18.42 -9.38
CA ARG A 85 15.33 -17.70 -9.83
C ARG A 85 15.37 -16.25 -9.36
N ARG A 86 14.23 -15.56 -9.35
CA ARG A 86 14.13 -14.17 -8.84
C ARG A 86 14.42 -14.13 -7.33
N LEU A 87 13.91 -15.07 -6.56
CA LEU A 87 14.18 -15.19 -5.13
C LEU A 87 15.63 -15.58 -4.84
N ALA A 88 16.22 -16.44 -5.67
CA ALA A 88 17.65 -16.74 -5.60
C ALA A 88 18.50 -15.49 -5.86
N LEU A 89 18.16 -14.71 -6.89
CA LEU A 89 18.81 -13.41 -7.16
C LEU A 89 18.61 -12.44 -5.99
N ALA A 90 17.40 -12.34 -5.44
CA ALA A 90 17.14 -11.53 -4.24
C ALA A 90 18.01 -11.98 -3.06
N GLY A 91 18.19 -13.29 -2.87
CA GLY A 91 19.09 -13.85 -1.88
C GLY A 91 20.55 -13.47 -2.09
N VAL A 92 21.05 -13.50 -3.33
CA VAL A 92 22.42 -13.04 -3.66
C VAL A 92 22.60 -11.56 -3.36
N VAL A 93 21.63 -10.73 -3.74
CA VAL A 93 21.67 -9.28 -3.48
C VAL A 93 21.58 -9.00 -1.97
N LEU A 94 20.76 -9.75 -1.23
CA LEU A 94 20.66 -9.66 0.22
C LEU A 94 21.95 -10.11 0.92
N ALA A 95 22.62 -11.14 0.41
CA ALA A 95 23.94 -11.56 0.88
C ALA A 95 24.96 -10.44 0.66
N LEU A 96 24.96 -9.80 -0.51
CA LEU A 96 25.83 -8.64 -0.80
C LEU A 96 25.59 -7.49 0.19
N HIS A 97 24.32 -7.21 0.51
CA HIS A 97 23.97 -6.21 1.53
C HIS A 97 24.62 -6.54 2.88
N PHE A 98 24.40 -7.74 3.43
CA PHE A 98 24.96 -8.08 4.74
C PHE A 98 26.48 -8.15 4.73
N ALA A 99 27.08 -8.71 3.68
CA ALA A 99 28.52 -8.75 3.52
C ALA A 99 29.14 -7.35 3.59
N THR A 100 28.62 -6.41 2.80
CA THR A 100 29.15 -5.05 2.71
C THR A 100 28.83 -4.22 3.95
N TRP A 101 27.60 -4.27 4.46
CA TRP A 101 27.24 -3.53 5.68
C TRP A 101 28.01 -4.00 6.90
N ILE A 102 28.07 -5.31 7.17
CA ILE A 102 28.80 -5.83 8.34
C ILE A 102 30.30 -5.57 8.18
N ALA A 103 30.87 -5.74 6.99
CA ALA A 103 32.28 -5.38 6.74
C ALA A 103 32.55 -3.89 6.94
N SER A 104 31.61 -3.01 6.62
CA SER A 104 31.76 -1.56 6.80
C SER A 104 32.06 -1.18 8.25
N LEU A 105 31.48 -1.93 9.21
CA LEU A 105 31.70 -1.71 10.62
C LEU A 105 33.17 -1.93 11.00
N ASN A 106 33.97 -2.72 10.30
CA ASN A 106 35.41 -2.80 10.62
C ASN A 106 36.18 -1.50 10.37
N TYR A 107 35.63 -0.60 9.54
CA TYR A 107 36.33 0.57 9.01
C TYR A 107 35.63 1.89 9.33
N ALA A 108 34.42 1.85 9.88
CA ALA A 108 33.63 3.01 10.24
C ALA A 108 33.00 2.84 11.64
N THR A 109 32.62 3.97 12.23
CA THR A 109 31.83 4.00 13.47
C THR A 109 30.45 3.38 13.27
N VAL A 110 29.86 2.85 14.34
CA VAL A 110 28.50 2.29 14.32
C VAL A 110 27.49 3.35 13.88
N ALA A 111 27.65 4.57 14.39
CA ALA A 111 26.79 5.70 14.05
C ALA A 111 26.80 5.96 12.53
N ILE A 112 27.99 6.08 11.92
CA ILE A 112 28.10 6.41 10.49
C ILE A 112 27.70 5.25 9.58
N SER A 113 28.14 4.04 9.87
CA SER A 113 27.75 2.86 9.09
C SER A 113 26.22 2.69 9.07
N THR A 114 25.56 2.82 10.23
CA THR A 114 24.09 2.69 10.33
C THR A 114 23.38 3.80 9.57
N LEU A 115 23.79 5.05 9.78
CA LEU A 115 23.22 6.21 9.07
C LEU A 115 23.27 6.04 7.55
N LEU A 116 24.41 5.59 7.02
CA LEU A 116 24.60 5.39 5.58
C LEU A 116 23.75 4.24 5.05
N VAL A 117 23.55 3.16 5.81
CA VAL A 117 22.63 2.09 5.41
C VAL A 117 21.16 2.51 5.47
N CYS A 118 20.79 3.36 6.42
CA CYS A 118 19.44 3.93 6.51
C CYS A 118 19.09 4.88 5.35
N THR A 119 20.01 5.20 4.43
CA THR A 119 19.70 5.94 3.20
C THR A 119 19.01 5.08 2.13
N THR A 120 18.59 3.86 2.46
CA THR A 120 17.83 2.97 1.57
C THR A 120 16.70 3.67 0.79
N PRO A 121 15.85 4.53 1.41
CA PRO A 121 14.79 5.25 0.68
C PRO A 121 15.30 6.16 -0.44
N VAL A 122 16.48 6.75 -0.26
CA VAL A 122 17.10 7.60 -1.30
C VAL A 122 17.46 6.78 -2.53
N TRP A 123 17.93 5.55 -2.34
CA TRP A 123 18.32 4.65 -3.43
C TRP A 123 17.12 4.05 -4.16
N THR A 124 16.06 3.71 -3.43
CA THR A 124 14.80 3.28 -4.05
C THR A 124 14.16 4.40 -4.85
N GLU A 125 14.21 5.64 -4.35
CA GLU A 125 13.72 6.82 -5.09
C GLU A 125 14.61 7.16 -6.28
N ALA A 126 15.94 7.08 -6.15
CA ALA A 126 16.86 7.27 -7.28
C ALA A 126 16.60 6.27 -8.42
N TYR A 127 16.30 5.02 -8.08
CA TYR A 127 15.86 4.02 -9.06
C TYR A 127 14.52 4.41 -9.70
N ALA A 128 13.55 4.89 -8.92
CA ALA A 128 12.27 5.37 -9.45
C ALA A 128 12.46 6.53 -10.42
N VAL A 129 13.30 7.52 -10.07
CA VAL A 129 13.66 8.65 -10.94
C VAL A 129 14.29 8.18 -12.25
N LEU A 130 15.20 7.20 -12.21
CA LEU A 130 15.84 6.66 -13.41
C LEU A 130 14.82 5.99 -14.36
N ARG A 131 13.69 5.51 -13.82
CA ARG A 131 12.60 4.90 -14.59
C ARG A 131 11.56 5.91 -15.05
N ARG A 132 11.46 7.07 -14.40
CA ARG A 132 10.53 8.16 -14.74
C ARG A 132 11.14 9.06 -15.83
N ARG A 133 10.28 9.73 -16.61
CA ARG A 133 10.70 10.72 -17.62
C ARG A 133 10.91 12.13 -17.05
N ARG A 134 10.45 12.40 -15.83
CA ARG A 134 10.61 13.69 -15.12
C ARG A 134 11.04 13.44 -13.68
N ILE A 135 11.91 14.33 -13.18
CA ILE A 135 12.44 14.28 -11.81
C ILE A 135 11.49 15.06 -10.91
N ASP A 136 10.89 14.40 -9.93
CA ASP A 136 10.14 15.05 -8.85
C ASP A 136 11.12 15.94 -8.02
N PRO A 137 10.80 17.22 -7.76
CA PRO A 137 11.58 18.08 -6.87
C PRO A 137 11.96 17.45 -5.52
N TYR A 138 11.08 16.64 -4.91
CA TYR A 138 11.39 15.96 -3.64
C TYR A 138 12.43 14.85 -3.84
N ALA A 139 12.34 14.12 -4.95
CA ALA A 139 13.31 13.09 -5.33
C ALA A 139 14.69 13.72 -5.63
N GLY A 140 14.72 14.81 -6.41
CA GLY A 140 15.97 15.54 -6.69
C GLY A 140 16.60 16.12 -5.41
N ALA A 141 15.80 16.77 -4.56
CA ALA A 141 16.28 17.37 -3.31
C ALA A 141 16.79 16.31 -2.31
N SER A 142 16.13 15.16 -2.21
CA SER A 142 16.59 14.07 -1.32
C SER A 142 17.89 13.43 -1.81
N ILE A 143 18.04 13.19 -3.12
CA ILE A 143 19.29 12.65 -3.68
C ILE A 143 20.44 13.64 -3.48
N ILE A 144 20.25 14.91 -3.85
CA ILE A 144 21.28 15.94 -3.68
C ILE A 144 21.64 16.13 -2.20
N GLY A 145 20.63 16.20 -1.33
CA GLY A 145 20.81 16.33 0.12
C GLY A 145 21.58 15.15 0.70
N ALA A 146 21.24 13.91 0.32
CA ALA A 146 21.94 12.73 0.78
C ALA A 146 23.40 12.71 0.31
N LEU A 147 23.66 13.00 -0.96
CA LEU A 147 25.02 13.08 -1.50
C LEU A 147 25.85 14.17 -0.80
N ALA A 148 25.25 15.34 -0.55
CA ALA A 148 25.90 16.43 0.18
C ALA A 148 26.22 16.02 1.63
N GLY A 149 25.28 15.38 2.32
CA GLY A 149 25.49 14.89 3.69
C GLY A 149 26.57 13.81 3.75
N VAL A 150 26.61 12.88 2.78
CA VAL A 150 27.69 11.89 2.64
C VAL A 150 29.03 12.59 2.40
N ALA A 151 29.09 13.58 1.49
CA ALA A 151 30.32 14.32 1.21
C ALA A 151 30.84 15.08 2.44
N ILE A 152 29.94 15.64 3.27
CA ILE A 152 30.30 16.28 4.55
C ILE A 152 30.89 15.25 5.53
N VAL A 153 30.29 14.05 5.61
CA VAL A 153 30.80 12.96 6.47
C VAL A 153 32.16 12.45 5.99
N VAL A 154 32.35 12.26 4.68
CA VAL A 154 33.61 11.80 4.06
C VAL A 154 34.71 12.85 4.19
N GLY A 155 34.36 14.13 4.01
CA GLY A 155 35.28 15.25 4.08
C GLY A 155 35.61 15.69 5.51
N ALA A 156 35.01 15.06 6.53
CA ALA A 156 35.35 15.33 7.91
C ALA A 156 36.80 14.93 8.19
N PRO A 157 37.59 15.76 8.90
CA PRO A 157 38.98 15.43 9.24
C PRO A 157 39.12 14.26 10.25
N ASP A 158 38.01 13.65 10.65
CA ASP A 158 37.96 12.52 11.57
C ASP A 158 38.51 11.24 10.91
N ARG A 159 39.72 10.85 11.31
CA ARG A 159 40.41 9.62 10.85
C ARG A 159 39.72 8.32 11.26
N THR A 160 38.68 8.39 12.10
CA THR A 160 37.95 7.24 12.64
C THR A 160 37.12 6.51 11.58
N ASN A 161 36.76 7.19 10.48
CA ASN A 161 35.93 6.62 9.43
C ASN A 161 36.73 6.54 8.12
N ALA A 162 37.19 5.34 7.76
CA ALA A 162 37.92 5.15 6.52
C ALA A 162 36.98 5.25 5.31
N PRO A 163 37.43 5.80 4.16
CA PRO A 163 36.62 5.85 2.94
C PRO A 163 36.08 4.48 2.50
N LEU A 164 36.84 3.40 2.75
CA LEU A 164 36.41 2.04 2.49
C LEU A 164 35.17 1.66 3.32
N GLY A 165 35.11 2.05 4.60
CA GLY A 165 33.95 1.80 5.45
C GLY A 165 32.71 2.52 4.93
N ILE A 166 32.87 3.78 4.52
CA ILE A 166 31.77 4.57 3.92
C ILE A 166 31.28 3.92 2.62
N ALA A 167 32.21 3.53 1.73
CA ALA A 167 31.88 2.87 0.47
C ALA A 167 31.15 1.54 0.69
N LEU A 168 31.60 0.73 1.66
CA LEU A 168 30.96 -0.53 2.02
C LEU A 168 29.56 -0.32 2.61
N ALA A 169 29.36 0.67 3.47
CA ALA A 169 28.04 0.97 4.05
C ALA A 169 27.06 1.46 2.96
N LEU A 170 27.50 2.34 2.07
CA LEU A 170 26.70 2.79 0.93
C LEU A 170 26.40 1.65 -0.05
N GLY A 171 27.38 0.78 -0.33
CA GLY A 171 27.18 -0.43 -1.12
C GLY A 171 26.12 -1.34 -0.49
N GLY A 172 26.14 -1.46 0.84
CA GLY A 172 25.10 -2.13 1.62
C GLY A 172 23.73 -1.49 1.42
N ALA A 173 23.63 -0.15 1.50
CA ALA A 173 22.39 0.60 1.30
C ALA A 173 21.79 0.39 -0.11
N VAL A 174 22.63 0.42 -1.14
CA VAL A 174 22.23 0.16 -2.53
C VAL A 174 21.77 -1.29 -2.70
N ALA A 175 22.51 -2.24 -2.14
CA ALA A 175 22.17 -3.65 -2.23
C ALA A 175 20.83 -3.97 -1.54
N ILE A 176 20.55 -3.42 -0.34
CA ILE A 176 19.24 -3.63 0.29
C ILE A 176 18.11 -2.95 -0.50
N ALA A 177 18.34 -1.77 -1.07
CA ALA A 177 17.37 -1.13 -1.97
C ALA A 177 17.06 -2.01 -3.19
N ALA A 178 18.09 -2.57 -3.83
CA ALA A 178 17.92 -3.50 -4.95
C ALA A 178 17.18 -4.77 -4.54
N TYR A 179 17.51 -5.35 -3.38
CA TYR A 179 16.78 -6.49 -2.80
C TYR A 179 15.29 -6.16 -2.63
N LEU A 180 14.95 -5.01 -2.04
CA LEU A 180 13.57 -4.58 -1.84
C LEU A 180 12.83 -4.44 -3.17
N LEU A 181 13.47 -3.91 -4.21
CA LEU A 181 12.89 -3.79 -5.55
C LEU A 181 12.64 -5.16 -6.20
N VAL A 182 13.57 -6.11 -6.05
CA VAL A 182 13.41 -7.48 -6.58
C VAL A 182 12.28 -8.23 -5.85
N VAL A 183 12.23 -8.13 -4.52
CA VAL A 183 11.17 -8.76 -3.72
C VAL A 183 9.82 -8.10 -3.98
N ARG A 184 9.76 -6.76 -4.13
CA ARG A 184 8.54 -6.04 -4.51
C ARG A 184 8.00 -6.47 -5.88
N ALA A 185 8.88 -6.89 -6.78
CA ALA A 185 8.48 -7.46 -8.08
C ALA A 185 8.05 -8.94 -7.99
N THR A 186 8.05 -9.56 -6.81
CA THR A 186 7.54 -10.92 -6.62
C THR A 186 6.02 -10.89 -6.46
N ASP A 187 5.34 -11.85 -7.09
CA ASP A 187 3.88 -11.95 -7.09
C ASP A 187 3.34 -12.02 -5.64
N PRO A 188 2.42 -11.12 -5.24
CA PRO A 188 1.83 -11.10 -3.90
C PRO A 188 1.11 -12.39 -3.50
N ARG A 189 0.71 -13.26 -4.45
CA ARG A 189 0.10 -14.57 -4.16
C ARG A 189 1.02 -15.50 -3.35
N TYR A 190 2.32 -15.23 -3.38
CA TYR A 190 3.29 -16.01 -2.63
C TYR A 190 3.35 -15.55 -1.18
N ASP A 191 3.09 -16.51 -0.29
CA ASP A 191 3.11 -16.31 1.15
C ASP A 191 4.41 -15.64 1.62
N THR A 192 4.28 -14.55 2.38
CA THR A 192 5.42 -13.74 2.85
C THR A 192 6.40 -14.55 3.69
N LEU A 193 5.93 -15.52 4.48
CA LEU A 193 6.80 -16.40 5.26
C LEU A 193 7.60 -17.32 4.32
N ALA A 194 6.98 -17.86 3.27
CA ALA A 194 7.64 -18.68 2.26
C ALA A 194 8.68 -17.91 1.44
N VAL A 195 8.36 -16.69 1.01
CA VAL A 195 9.30 -15.80 0.30
C VAL A 195 10.48 -15.44 1.20
N THR A 196 10.22 -14.98 2.43
CA THR A 196 11.26 -14.58 3.40
C THR A 196 12.18 -15.76 3.78
N ALA A 197 11.59 -16.94 4.03
CA ALA A 197 12.35 -18.13 4.37
C ALA A 197 13.32 -18.52 3.24
N ARG A 198 12.87 -18.47 1.97
CA ARG A 198 13.70 -18.77 0.81
C ARG A 198 14.81 -17.74 0.61
N THR A 199 14.50 -16.45 0.61
CA THR A 199 15.51 -15.40 0.39
C THR A 199 16.58 -15.42 1.47
N TYR A 200 16.21 -15.64 2.73
CA TYR A 200 17.18 -15.80 3.82
C TYR A 200 18.01 -17.06 3.69
N ALA A 201 17.40 -18.19 3.28
CA ALA A 201 18.13 -19.42 3.04
C ALA A 201 19.17 -19.27 1.91
N TYR A 202 18.78 -18.69 0.76
CA TYR A 202 19.72 -18.44 -0.33
C TYR A 202 20.84 -17.49 0.07
N ALA A 203 20.50 -16.39 0.74
CA ALA A 203 21.50 -15.44 1.21
C ALA A 203 22.47 -16.08 2.22
N ALA A 204 21.97 -16.94 3.13
CA ALA A 204 22.82 -17.68 4.05
C ALA A 204 23.76 -18.63 3.32
N VAL A 205 23.27 -19.39 2.33
CA VAL A 205 24.10 -20.30 1.51
C VAL A 205 25.19 -19.54 0.77
N VAL A 206 24.86 -18.41 0.15
CA VAL A 206 25.83 -17.54 -0.56
C VAL A 206 26.89 -17.03 0.39
N LEU A 207 26.52 -16.56 1.59
CA LEU A 207 27.47 -16.05 2.58
C LEU A 207 28.34 -17.16 3.19
N ILE A 208 27.79 -18.35 3.42
CA ILE A 208 28.57 -19.52 3.87
C ILE A 208 29.63 -19.87 2.81
N ALA A 209 29.22 -19.94 1.53
CA ALA A 209 30.16 -20.21 0.44
C ALA A 209 31.23 -19.11 0.33
N ALA A 210 30.84 -17.84 0.41
CA ALA A 210 31.78 -16.71 0.36
C ALA A 210 32.77 -16.73 1.53
N SER A 211 32.29 -17.02 2.75
CA SER A 211 33.13 -17.16 3.95
C SER A 211 34.11 -18.32 3.81
N ALA A 212 33.67 -19.47 3.28
CA ALA A 212 34.56 -20.60 3.02
C ALA A 212 35.64 -20.28 1.97
N LEU A 213 35.27 -19.64 0.86
CA LEU A 213 36.20 -19.28 -0.23
C LEU A 213 37.26 -18.26 0.21
N THR A 214 36.87 -17.30 1.04
CA THR A 214 37.76 -16.25 1.56
C THR A 214 38.51 -16.67 2.81
N HIS A 215 38.24 -17.87 3.34
CA HIS A 215 38.75 -18.37 4.62
C HIS A 215 38.41 -17.45 5.80
N ASP A 216 37.31 -16.71 5.70
CA ASP A 216 36.80 -15.82 6.73
C ASP A 216 36.18 -16.66 7.85
N ARG A 217 36.68 -16.51 9.08
CA ARG A 217 36.39 -17.47 10.16
C ARG A 217 35.30 -16.98 11.10
N LEU A 218 34.50 -17.93 11.61
CA LEU A 218 33.62 -17.69 12.74
C LEU A 218 34.42 -17.36 14.01
N PRO A 219 33.82 -16.64 14.96
CA PRO A 219 34.38 -16.49 16.29
C PRO A 219 34.75 -17.84 16.93
N PRO A 220 35.85 -17.92 17.70
CA PRO A 220 36.11 -19.09 18.55
C PRO A 220 34.88 -19.41 19.40
N LEU A 221 34.54 -20.70 19.57
CA LEU A 221 33.34 -21.12 20.32
C LEU A 221 33.33 -20.63 21.77
N GLY A 222 34.50 -20.38 22.36
CA GLY A 222 34.62 -19.82 23.70
C GLY A 222 34.39 -18.31 23.81
N ASP A 223 34.29 -17.57 22.69
CA ASP A 223 34.04 -16.13 22.71
C ASP A 223 32.53 -15.84 22.86
N VAL A 224 32.09 -15.82 24.11
CA VAL A 224 30.69 -15.55 24.49
C VAL A 224 30.21 -14.18 24.00
N ARG A 225 31.10 -13.18 23.91
CA ARG A 225 30.72 -11.83 23.49
C ARG A 225 30.40 -11.81 22.00
N ALA A 226 31.26 -12.43 21.19
CA ALA A 226 31.06 -12.49 19.75
C ALA A 226 29.81 -13.32 19.37
N TRP A 227 29.65 -14.50 19.99
CA TRP A 227 28.46 -15.33 19.79
C TRP A 227 27.18 -14.67 20.31
N GLY A 228 27.24 -13.98 21.45
CA GLY A 228 26.13 -13.19 21.97
C GLY A 228 25.68 -12.12 20.98
N GLY A 229 26.62 -11.44 20.32
CA GLY A 229 26.33 -10.49 19.23
C GLY A 229 25.63 -11.15 18.04
N ILE A 230 26.12 -12.30 17.57
CA ILE A 230 25.52 -13.05 16.45
C ILE A 230 24.07 -13.46 16.77
N VAL A 231 23.85 -14.03 17.96
CA VAL A 231 22.52 -14.49 18.38
C VAL A 231 21.57 -13.31 18.59
N ALA A 232 22.04 -12.22 19.20
CA ALA A 232 21.24 -11.02 19.40
C ALA A 232 20.79 -10.40 18.07
N MET A 233 21.68 -10.32 17.06
CA MET A 233 21.29 -9.85 15.72
C MET A 233 20.19 -10.72 15.11
N ALA A 234 20.32 -12.06 15.20
CA ALA A 234 19.38 -12.98 14.60
C ALA A 234 18.00 -12.93 15.28
N LEU A 235 17.98 -13.03 16.62
CA LEU A 235 16.72 -13.17 17.36
C LEU A 235 16.06 -11.83 17.68
N ILE A 236 16.83 -10.84 18.13
CA ILE A 236 16.31 -9.56 18.62
C ILE A 236 16.08 -8.61 17.45
N SER A 237 17.12 -8.31 16.68
CA SER A 237 17.00 -7.33 15.59
C SER A 237 16.22 -7.87 14.41
N GLN A 238 16.55 -9.07 13.95
CA GLN A 238 16.02 -9.61 12.70
C GLN A 238 14.65 -10.30 12.88
N LEU A 239 14.55 -11.35 13.69
CA LEU A 239 13.28 -12.06 13.88
C LEU A 239 12.26 -11.24 14.65
N PHE A 240 12.60 -10.73 15.84
CA PHE A 240 11.65 -9.92 16.63
C PHE A 240 11.43 -8.54 16.01
N GLY A 241 12.49 -7.76 15.77
CA GLY A 241 12.41 -6.38 15.33
C GLY A 241 11.57 -6.19 14.07
N HIS A 242 11.95 -6.85 12.96
CA HIS A 242 11.20 -6.71 11.71
C HIS A 242 9.79 -7.32 11.77
N THR A 243 9.58 -8.41 12.50
CA THR A 243 8.23 -8.99 12.65
C THR A 243 7.31 -8.07 13.45
N ALA A 244 7.82 -7.46 14.53
CA ALA A 244 7.08 -6.51 15.35
C ALA A 244 6.74 -5.23 14.57
N LEU A 245 7.68 -4.73 13.76
CA LEU A 245 7.45 -3.57 12.88
C LEU A 245 6.37 -3.88 11.82
N ASN A 246 6.45 -5.04 11.18
CA ASN A 246 5.44 -5.49 10.21
C ASN A 246 4.06 -5.70 10.85
N ALA A 247 4.01 -6.20 12.09
CA ALA A 247 2.75 -6.33 12.83
C ALA A 247 2.15 -4.96 13.18
N ALA A 248 2.99 -3.96 13.49
CA ALA A 248 2.53 -2.62 13.85
C ALA A 248 1.87 -1.88 12.69
N VAL A 249 2.29 -2.11 11.43
CA VAL A 249 1.67 -1.53 10.23
C VAL A 249 0.20 -1.93 10.07
N ARG A 250 -0.25 -3.02 10.70
CA ARG A 250 -1.67 -3.43 10.70
C ARG A 250 -2.56 -2.52 11.56
N VAL A 251 -1.97 -1.71 12.45
CA VAL A 251 -2.69 -0.86 13.42
C VAL A 251 -2.28 0.61 13.29
N LEU A 252 -1.04 0.88 12.90
CA LEU A 252 -0.48 2.22 12.73
C LEU A 252 -0.21 2.47 11.24
N SER A 253 -0.28 3.73 10.80
CA SER A 253 -0.04 4.05 9.38
C SER A 253 1.38 3.67 8.96
N ALA A 254 1.54 3.17 7.74
CA ALA A 254 2.85 2.88 7.15
C ALA A 254 3.76 4.12 7.17
N THR A 255 3.18 5.31 6.96
CA THR A 255 3.86 6.61 7.10
C THR A 255 4.45 6.81 8.49
N PHE A 256 3.67 6.55 9.56
CA PHE A 256 4.16 6.68 10.93
C PHE A 256 5.29 5.69 11.19
N VAL A 257 5.10 4.42 10.80
CA VAL A 257 6.10 3.37 10.99
C VAL A 257 7.39 3.72 10.26
N SER A 258 7.33 4.10 8.98
CA SER A 258 8.49 4.50 8.17
C SER A 258 9.21 5.74 8.72
N THR A 259 8.47 6.72 9.21
CA THR A 259 9.06 7.92 9.82
C THR A 259 9.79 7.59 11.13
N VAL A 260 9.24 6.68 11.94
CA VAL A 260 9.88 6.23 13.19
C VAL A 260 11.14 5.42 12.93
N THR A 261 11.24 4.73 11.79
CA THR A 261 12.47 4.05 11.33
C THR A 261 13.66 5.01 11.19
N LEU A 262 13.44 6.31 10.99
CA LEU A 262 14.53 7.30 11.01
C LEU A 262 15.24 7.43 12.37
N LEU A 263 14.68 6.83 13.44
CA LEU A 263 15.32 6.76 14.74
C LEU A 263 16.43 5.69 14.81
N GLU A 264 16.51 4.73 13.87
CA GLU A 264 17.56 3.70 13.84
C GLU A 264 18.98 4.26 14.02
N PRO A 265 19.45 5.22 13.20
CA PRO A 265 20.80 5.74 13.33
C PRO A 265 21.00 6.53 14.63
N VAL A 266 19.96 7.18 15.15
CA VAL A 266 20.02 7.90 16.43
C VAL A 266 20.20 6.91 17.58
N ILE A 267 19.42 5.83 17.59
CA ILE A 267 19.52 4.76 18.59
C ILE A 267 20.90 4.09 18.51
N ALA A 268 21.35 3.73 17.30
CA ALA A 268 22.66 3.14 17.09
C ALA A 268 23.78 4.06 17.59
N ALA A 269 23.71 5.35 17.28
CA ALA A 269 24.67 6.35 17.75
C ALA A 269 24.70 6.49 19.28
N VAL A 270 23.53 6.57 19.93
CA VAL A 270 23.44 6.66 21.40
C VAL A 270 24.00 5.41 22.06
N LEU A 271 23.64 4.23 21.56
CA LEU A 271 24.15 2.97 22.10
C LEU A 271 25.65 2.83 21.88
N ALA A 272 26.17 3.23 20.71
CA ALA A 272 27.60 3.18 20.42
C ALA A 272 28.40 4.19 21.24
N ALA A 273 27.87 5.40 21.47
CA ALA A 273 28.48 6.36 22.37
C ALA A 273 28.54 5.82 23.80
N TRP A 274 27.48 5.15 24.26
CA TRP A 274 27.43 4.57 25.61
C TRP A 274 28.34 3.35 25.79
N LEU A 275 28.37 2.43 24.83
CA LEU A 275 29.07 1.14 24.95
C LEU A 275 30.51 1.18 24.45
N PHE A 276 30.79 1.95 23.40
CA PHE A 276 32.09 1.98 22.73
C PHE A 276 32.81 3.32 22.89
N SER A 277 32.20 4.27 23.61
CA SER A 277 32.72 5.65 23.73
C SER A 277 32.95 6.33 22.38
N GLU A 278 32.17 5.94 21.35
CA GLU A 278 32.22 6.58 20.03
C GLU A 278 31.77 8.04 20.15
N ARG A 279 32.64 8.97 19.73
CA ARG A 279 32.33 10.40 19.70
C ARG A 279 31.88 10.81 18.30
N LEU A 280 30.75 11.49 18.21
CA LEU A 280 30.28 12.15 16.99
C LEU A 280 30.94 13.53 16.88
N GLY A 281 31.84 13.67 15.91
CA GLY A 281 32.40 14.97 15.53
C GLY A 281 31.30 15.94 15.06
N VAL A 282 31.53 17.24 15.21
CA VAL A 282 30.54 18.27 14.84
C VAL A 282 30.22 18.23 13.34
N THR A 283 31.23 18.03 12.49
CA THR A 283 31.09 17.89 11.04
C THR A 283 30.30 16.63 10.68
N THR A 284 30.59 15.51 11.35
CA THR A 284 29.87 14.25 11.20
C THR A 284 28.40 14.38 11.63
N ALA A 285 28.13 15.06 12.73
CA ALA A 285 26.77 15.34 13.20
C ALA A 285 25.99 16.24 12.23
N LEU A 286 26.64 17.24 11.65
CA LEU A 286 26.06 18.09 10.60
C LEU A 286 25.69 17.26 9.37
N GLY A 287 26.62 16.44 8.86
CA GLY A 287 26.36 15.56 7.72
C GLY A 287 25.25 14.54 8.01
N ALA A 288 25.19 14.02 9.24
CA ALA A 288 24.12 13.15 9.70
C ALA A 288 22.75 13.84 9.72
N ALA A 289 22.69 15.08 10.21
CA ALA A 289 21.46 15.87 10.20
C ALA A 289 20.98 16.14 8.76
N VAL A 290 21.91 16.42 7.84
CA VAL A 290 21.60 16.60 6.41
C VAL A 290 21.07 15.30 5.79
N ILE A 291 21.69 14.15 6.07
CA ILE A 291 21.22 12.84 5.58
C ILE A 291 19.82 12.52 6.12
N LEU A 292 19.59 12.70 7.43
CA LEU A 292 18.26 12.48 8.03
C LEU A 292 17.20 13.40 7.42
N GLY A 293 17.54 14.66 7.18
CA GLY A 293 16.69 15.61 6.46
C GLY A 293 16.37 15.14 5.04
N ALA A 294 17.37 14.65 4.31
CA ALA A 294 17.20 14.13 2.96
C ALA A 294 16.29 12.90 2.92
N ILE A 295 16.43 11.97 3.87
CA ILE A 295 15.53 10.80 3.97
C ILE A 295 14.12 11.27 4.33
N ALA A 296 13.95 12.23 5.24
CA ALA A 296 12.64 12.78 5.55
C ALA A 296 11.98 13.48 4.35
N VAL A 297 12.77 14.14 3.49
CA VAL A 297 12.30 14.70 2.22
C VAL A 297 11.90 13.59 1.24
N ALA A 298 12.68 12.52 1.11
CA ALA A 298 12.32 11.36 0.28
C ALA A 298 11.00 10.74 0.73
N LEU A 299 10.84 10.49 2.04
CA LEU A 299 9.60 9.95 2.61
C LEU A 299 8.40 10.87 2.40
N ARG A 300 8.60 12.19 2.44
CA ARG A 300 7.55 13.18 2.11
C ARG A 300 7.24 13.19 0.62
N GLY A 301 8.24 13.04 -0.23
CA GLY A 301 8.07 12.88 -1.68
C GLY A 301 7.22 11.67 -2.00
N GLU A 302 7.53 10.50 -1.42
CA GLU A 302 6.71 9.29 -1.53
C GLU A 302 5.28 9.53 -1.03
N GLN A 303 5.11 10.14 0.16
CA GLN A 303 3.77 10.46 0.69
C GLN A 303 3.01 11.44 -0.20
N ARG A 304 3.69 12.39 -0.83
CA ARG A 304 3.08 13.39 -1.69
C ARG A 304 2.80 12.80 -3.06
N ALA A 305 3.63 11.91 -3.58
CA ALA A 305 3.34 11.13 -4.77
C ALA A 305 2.13 10.23 -4.52
N ASP A 306 2.07 9.54 -3.38
CA ASP A 306 0.91 8.73 -2.96
C ASP A 306 -0.34 9.61 -2.73
N ALA A 307 -0.18 10.81 -2.17
CA ALA A 307 -1.28 11.74 -1.92
C ALA A 307 -1.70 12.53 -3.16
N SER A 308 -0.80 12.86 -4.08
CA SER A 308 -1.05 13.52 -5.36
C SER A 308 -1.58 12.51 -6.39
N ALA A 309 -1.16 11.25 -6.31
CA ALA A 309 -1.86 10.14 -6.93
C ALA A 309 -3.28 10.03 -6.33
N GLY A 310 -3.40 10.13 -5.00
CA GLY A 310 -4.68 10.18 -4.31
C GLY A 310 -5.51 11.48 -4.41
N LEU A 311 -4.99 12.58 -4.97
CA LEU A 311 -5.64 13.90 -5.02
C LEU A 311 -5.64 14.56 -6.41
N GLY A 312 -4.90 14.05 -7.39
CA GLY A 312 -4.80 14.61 -8.74
C GLY A 312 -4.21 16.03 -8.79
N ILE A 313 -3.17 16.34 -8.01
CA ILE A 313 -2.51 17.66 -8.04
C ILE A 313 -1.00 17.51 -8.21
N ASP A 314 -0.54 17.82 -9.43
CA ASP A 314 0.71 18.54 -9.64
C ASP A 314 0.51 19.58 -10.77
N GLY A 315 0.80 20.84 -10.44
CA GLY A 315 0.53 22.01 -11.26
C GLY A 315 1.77 22.53 -11.97
N GLY A 316 1.68 22.67 -13.29
CA GLY A 316 2.44 23.67 -14.06
C GLY A 316 1.56 24.89 -14.30
N SER A 317 2.10 26.07 -14.02
CA SER A 317 1.43 27.38 -13.96
C SER A 317 0.89 27.95 -15.29
N ASP A 318 0.76 27.14 -16.33
CA ASP A 318 0.26 27.58 -17.65
C ASP A 318 -1.24 27.29 -17.86
N ARG A 319 -1.92 26.74 -16.86
CA ARG A 319 -3.33 26.31 -16.96
C ARG A 319 -4.37 27.41 -16.74
N VAL A 320 -4.00 28.57 -16.20
CA VAL A 320 -4.97 29.64 -15.89
C VAL A 320 -5.37 30.44 -17.13
N GLU A 321 -4.53 30.53 -18.16
CA GLU A 321 -4.86 31.26 -19.39
C GLU A 321 -5.54 30.38 -20.45
N ASN A 322 -5.62 29.08 -20.17
CA ASN A 322 -6.08 28.07 -21.12
C ASN A 322 -7.53 27.65 -20.87
N SER A 323 -8.14 28.04 -19.73
CA SER A 323 -9.55 27.76 -19.42
C SER A 323 -10.54 28.51 -20.32
N GLU A 324 -10.07 29.49 -21.10
CA GLU A 324 -10.91 30.29 -22.01
C GLU A 324 -10.68 30.00 -23.50
N ARG A 325 -9.75 29.10 -23.88
CA ARG A 325 -9.55 28.71 -25.27
C ARG A 325 -10.04 27.28 -25.54
N PRO A 326 -10.70 27.03 -26.69
CA PRO A 326 -11.14 25.69 -27.09
C PRO A 326 -9.96 24.70 -27.15
N LEU A 327 -10.20 23.50 -26.62
CA LEU A 327 -9.26 22.37 -26.48
C LEU A 327 -8.54 21.95 -27.78
N SER A 328 -9.02 22.36 -28.95
CA SER A 328 -8.50 22.01 -30.27
C SER A 328 -7.22 22.76 -30.70
N SER A 329 -6.73 23.72 -29.91
CA SER A 329 -5.67 24.66 -30.34
C SER A 329 -4.37 24.60 -29.54
N ARG A 330 -4.16 23.55 -28.73
CA ARG A 330 -2.99 23.41 -27.84
C ARG A 330 -1.91 22.48 -28.44
N PRO A 331 -0.62 22.88 -28.47
CA PRO A 331 0.45 22.15 -29.16
C PRO A 331 1.06 20.97 -28.37
N ASP A 332 0.72 20.83 -27.09
CA ASP A 332 1.19 19.81 -26.15
C ASP A 332 0.22 18.63 -25.97
N VAL A 333 -0.95 18.69 -26.62
CA VAL A 333 -1.94 17.61 -26.64
C VAL A 333 -1.75 16.80 -27.92
N VAL A 334 -1.22 15.57 -27.81
CA VAL A 334 -1.42 14.56 -28.87
C VAL A 334 -2.76 13.89 -28.60
N MET A 335 -3.77 14.41 -29.27
CA MET A 335 -5.10 13.82 -29.33
C MET A 335 -4.98 12.42 -29.97
N ASP A 336 -5.49 11.38 -29.31
CA ASP A 336 -6.18 10.34 -30.09
C ASP A 336 -7.42 11.01 -30.72
N GLU A 337 -8.12 10.40 -31.67
CA GLU A 337 -9.24 11.07 -32.37
C GLU A 337 -10.36 11.64 -31.45
N ARG A 338 -10.28 11.48 -30.12
CA ARG A 338 -11.27 11.93 -29.12
C ARG A 338 -10.72 12.58 -27.83
N GLY A 339 -9.41 12.57 -27.55
CA GLY A 339 -8.71 13.50 -26.65
C GLY A 339 -9.09 13.57 -25.16
N ASN A 340 -8.49 12.76 -24.27
CA ASN A 340 -8.36 13.07 -22.81
C ASN A 340 -7.32 12.23 -22.04
N GLU A 341 -6.74 12.81 -20.96
CA GLU A 341 -5.68 12.30 -20.03
C GLU A 341 -6.25 11.89 -18.63
N GLY A 342 -5.58 10.95 -17.89
CA GLY A 342 -6.05 10.35 -16.60
C GLY A 342 -5.11 10.53 -15.38
N SER A 343 -5.64 10.29 -14.16
CA SER A 343 -5.02 10.45 -12.83
C SER A 343 -5.05 9.18 -11.96
N ASP A 344 -3.90 8.80 -11.39
CA ASP A 344 -3.53 7.59 -10.62
C ASP A 344 -4.54 6.98 -9.60
N MET A 345 -4.97 5.75 -9.91
CA MET A 345 -5.12 4.63 -8.97
C MET A 345 -5.01 3.33 -9.77
N VAL A 346 -3.87 3.11 -10.41
CA VAL A 346 -3.66 2.05 -11.40
C VAL A 346 -3.83 0.66 -10.79
N ALA A 347 -4.91 -0.04 -11.11
CA ALA A 347 -4.92 -1.49 -11.04
C ALA A 347 -4.46 -2.07 -12.39
N THR A 348 -3.37 -2.82 -12.40
CA THR A 348 -2.89 -3.42 -13.64
C THR A 348 -3.69 -4.69 -13.93
N LEU A 349 -4.51 -4.67 -14.97
CA LEU A 349 -5.20 -5.86 -15.45
C LEU A 349 -4.42 -6.51 -16.59
N GLU A 350 -4.13 -7.80 -16.44
CA GLU A 350 -3.57 -8.63 -17.52
C GLU A 350 -4.65 -9.55 -18.10
N LEU A 351 -5.24 -9.14 -19.24
CA LEU A 351 -6.14 -9.98 -20.02
C LEU A 351 -5.44 -10.42 -21.30
N ARG A 352 -5.13 -11.73 -21.40
CA ARG A 352 -4.50 -12.35 -22.58
C ARG A 352 -3.33 -11.57 -23.20
N GLY A 353 -2.44 -11.02 -22.36
CA GLY A 353 -1.22 -10.34 -22.80
C GLY A 353 -1.36 -8.83 -23.08
N LEU A 354 -2.54 -8.23 -22.88
CA LEU A 354 -2.67 -6.79 -22.71
C LEU A 354 -2.50 -6.43 -21.24
N ARG A 355 -1.52 -5.58 -20.95
CA ARG A 355 -1.28 -4.98 -19.64
C ARG A 355 -1.82 -3.55 -19.68
N THR A 356 -2.90 -3.29 -18.95
CA THR A 356 -3.49 -1.96 -18.89
C THR A 356 -3.60 -1.51 -17.44
N ASP A 357 -3.20 -0.28 -17.22
CA ASP A 357 -3.21 0.38 -15.94
C ASP A 357 -4.58 1.08 -15.72
N ILE A 358 -5.35 0.65 -14.72
CA ILE A 358 -6.76 1.06 -14.50
C ILE A 358 -6.84 2.03 -13.33
N GLU A 359 -6.82 3.34 -13.61
CA GLU A 359 -6.90 4.39 -12.58
C GLU A 359 -8.33 4.78 -12.18
N HIS A 360 -9.26 4.42 -13.04
CA HIS A 360 -10.66 4.80 -13.01
C HIS A 360 -11.49 3.58 -13.38
N ALA A 361 -12.81 3.64 -13.25
CA ALA A 361 -13.65 2.58 -13.75
C ALA A 361 -13.40 2.39 -15.27
N VAL A 362 -13.03 1.18 -15.69
CA VAL A 362 -12.73 0.86 -17.10
C VAL A 362 -13.61 -0.28 -17.59
N GLU A 363 -14.20 -0.10 -18.76
CA GLU A 363 -14.89 -1.15 -19.50
C GLU A 363 -13.91 -1.92 -20.37
N ILE A 364 -13.96 -3.25 -20.29
CA ILE A 364 -13.10 -4.15 -21.03
C ILE A 364 -13.94 -5.21 -21.71
N VAL A 365 -13.74 -5.39 -23.02
CA VAL A 365 -14.41 -6.44 -23.78
C VAL A 365 -13.50 -7.66 -23.79
N PRO A 366 -13.82 -8.71 -23.02
CA PRO A 366 -13.02 -9.92 -23.01
C PRO A 366 -13.17 -10.66 -24.35
N PRO A 367 -12.13 -11.38 -24.80
CA PRO A 367 -12.14 -12.10 -26.08
C PRO A 367 -13.02 -13.37 -26.08
N ARG A 368 -13.60 -13.71 -24.93
CA ARG A 368 -14.65 -14.71 -24.77
C ARG A 368 -15.51 -14.33 -23.57
N TRP A 369 -16.69 -14.92 -23.47
CA TRP A 369 -17.51 -14.82 -22.27
C TRP A 369 -16.74 -15.29 -21.03
N ILE A 370 -16.89 -14.54 -19.94
CA ILE A 370 -16.36 -14.84 -18.61
C ILE A 370 -17.56 -15.20 -17.75
N ASP A 371 -17.63 -16.45 -17.28
CA ASP A 371 -18.73 -16.91 -16.43
C ASP A 371 -18.60 -16.41 -14.98
N ASP A 372 -19.55 -16.79 -14.11
CA ASP A 372 -19.61 -16.27 -12.74
C ASP A 372 -18.43 -16.76 -11.89
N ASP A 373 -18.05 -18.03 -12.01
CA ASP A 373 -16.91 -18.61 -11.28
C ASP A 373 -15.59 -17.96 -11.73
N GLU A 374 -15.46 -17.69 -13.03
CA GLU A 374 -14.32 -16.97 -13.60
C GLU A 374 -14.28 -15.50 -13.17
N LEU A 375 -15.44 -14.86 -13.01
CA LEU A 375 -15.53 -13.48 -12.53
C LEU A 375 -15.17 -13.38 -11.03
N VAL A 376 -15.64 -14.33 -10.20
CA VAL A 376 -15.16 -14.47 -8.81
C VAL A 376 -13.65 -14.70 -8.78
N ALA A 377 -13.13 -15.57 -9.64
CA ALA A 377 -11.69 -15.80 -9.72
C ALA A 377 -10.90 -14.56 -10.18
N LEU A 378 -11.50 -13.66 -10.99
CA LEU A 378 -10.91 -12.38 -11.35
C LEU A 378 -10.90 -11.42 -10.15
N GLU A 379 -12.00 -11.31 -9.41
CA GLU A 379 -12.09 -10.50 -8.19
C GLU A 379 -11.10 -10.97 -7.12
N GLU A 380 -11.04 -12.28 -6.85
CA GLU A 380 -10.08 -12.87 -5.91
C GLU A 380 -8.62 -12.64 -6.36
N ARG A 381 -8.38 -12.62 -7.68
CA ARG A 381 -7.04 -12.42 -8.25
C ARG A 381 -6.59 -10.97 -8.25
N TYR A 382 -7.52 -10.04 -8.43
CA TYR A 382 -7.24 -8.63 -8.60
C TYR A 382 -7.82 -7.77 -7.46
N GLU A 383 -8.13 -8.38 -6.30
CA GLU A 383 -8.54 -7.66 -5.09
C GLU A 383 -7.54 -6.51 -4.82
N PRO A 384 -8.00 -5.27 -4.60
CA PRO A 384 -9.38 -4.86 -4.25
C PRO A 384 -10.27 -4.41 -5.43
N LEU A 385 -10.02 -4.82 -6.66
CA LEU A 385 -10.88 -4.50 -7.80
C LEU A 385 -12.24 -5.21 -7.71
N LEU A 386 -13.31 -4.45 -7.99
CA LEU A 386 -14.65 -4.97 -8.22
C LEU A 386 -14.84 -5.23 -9.72
N PHE A 387 -15.40 -6.39 -10.08
CA PHE A 387 -15.72 -6.71 -11.46
C PHE A 387 -17.23 -6.85 -11.61
N GLU A 388 -17.82 -6.02 -12.45
CA GLU A 388 -19.20 -6.19 -12.90
C GLU A 388 -19.17 -6.68 -14.36
N ARG A 389 -20.18 -7.42 -14.79
CA ARG A 389 -20.31 -7.90 -16.18
C ARG A 389 -21.62 -7.43 -16.77
N PHE A 390 -21.57 -6.76 -17.91
CA PHE A 390 -22.77 -6.46 -18.70
C PHE A 390 -23.19 -7.64 -19.56
N ALA A 391 -24.44 -7.61 -20.04
CA ALA A 391 -25.03 -8.65 -20.88
C ALA A 391 -24.31 -8.91 -22.21
N ASP A 392 -23.61 -7.90 -22.72
CA ASP A 392 -22.79 -8.00 -23.93
C ASP A 392 -21.42 -8.66 -23.66
N GLY A 393 -21.16 -9.08 -22.42
CA GLY A 393 -19.91 -9.68 -21.97
C GLY A 393 -18.85 -8.67 -21.56
N THR A 394 -19.11 -7.36 -21.70
CA THR A 394 -18.18 -6.31 -21.25
C THR A 394 -18.03 -6.36 -19.74
N LEU A 395 -16.78 -6.40 -19.27
CA LEU A 395 -16.45 -6.27 -17.86
C LEU A 395 -16.27 -4.80 -17.51
N LEU A 396 -16.93 -4.35 -16.46
CA LEU A 396 -16.62 -3.11 -15.78
C LEU A 396 -15.70 -3.42 -14.61
N VAL A 397 -14.52 -2.82 -14.62
CA VAL A 397 -13.51 -3.00 -13.57
C VAL A 397 -13.39 -1.71 -12.79
N THR A 398 -13.80 -1.75 -11.53
CA THR A 398 -13.88 -0.58 -10.66
C THR A 398 -12.85 -0.70 -9.53
N PRO A 399 -11.91 0.24 -9.39
CA PRO A 399 -10.95 0.23 -8.30
C PRO A 399 -11.63 0.61 -6.96
N PRO A 400 -11.01 0.27 -5.81
CA PRO A 400 -11.63 0.51 -4.51
C PRO A 400 -11.93 2.00 -4.30
N THR A 401 -13.07 2.31 -3.70
CA THR A 401 -13.46 3.69 -3.48
C THR A 401 -12.56 4.35 -2.42
N GLY A 402 -12.03 5.55 -2.73
CA GLY A 402 -11.26 6.36 -1.77
C GLY A 402 -12.11 6.85 -0.58
N GLY A 403 -11.47 7.41 0.45
CA GLY A 403 -12.12 7.70 1.75
C GLY A 403 -13.38 8.58 1.70
N ILE A 404 -13.43 9.59 0.83
CA ILE A 404 -14.63 10.44 0.66
C ILE A 404 -15.77 9.65 0.00
N GLY A 405 -15.49 8.97 -1.11
CA GLY A 405 -16.49 8.14 -1.80
C GLY A 405 -16.97 6.98 -0.93
N GLY A 406 -16.07 6.33 -0.18
CA GLY A 406 -16.43 5.29 0.79
C GLY A 406 -17.31 5.82 1.93
N ARG A 407 -17.08 7.05 2.41
CA ARG A 407 -17.95 7.69 3.40
C ARG A 407 -19.34 8.00 2.83
N ARG A 408 -19.42 8.48 1.58
CA ARG A 408 -20.68 8.73 0.87
C ARG A 408 -21.46 7.43 0.67
N SER A 409 -20.81 6.39 0.14
CA SER A 409 -21.44 5.11 -0.19
C SER A 409 -21.91 4.39 1.08
N GLY A 410 -21.07 4.39 2.12
CA GLY A 410 -21.47 3.90 3.44
C GLY A 410 -22.63 4.68 4.07
N GLY A 411 -22.70 6.00 3.84
CA GLY A 411 -23.83 6.83 4.27
C GLY A 411 -25.14 6.50 3.54
N LEU A 412 -25.07 6.31 2.22
CA LEU A 412 -26.18 5.89 1.38
C LEU A 412 -26.71 4.50 1.80
N ALA A 413 -25.82 3.51 1.88
CA ALA A 413 -26.16 2.16 2.30
C ALA A 413 -26.77 2.12 3.72
N ALA A 414 -26.27 2.96 4.64
CA ALA A 414 -26.84 3.07 5.98
C ALA A 414 -28.28 3.61 5.97
N GLN A 415 -28.58 4.65 5.17
CA GLN A 415 -29.93 5.19 5.08
C GLN A 415 -30.92 4.17 4.51
N VAL A 416 -30.56 3.52 3.40
CA VAL A 416 -31.38 2.49 2.76
C VAL A 416 -31.57 1.29 3.69
N GLY A 417 -30.50 0.84 4.34
CA GLY A 417 -30.52 -0.31 5.25
C GLY A 417 -31.37 -0.11 6.49
N VAL A 418 -31.26 1.04 7.15
CA VAL A 418 -32.05 1.37 8.34
C VAL A 418 -33.55 1.40 8.01
N TRP A 419 -33.91 2.02 6.88
CA TRP A 419 -35.32 2.04 6.45
C TRP A 419 -35.81 0.65 6.07
N ALA A 420 -35.05 -0.11 5.27
CA ALA A 420 -35.45 -1.43 4.80
C ALA A 420 -35.70 -2.40 5.96
N GLN A 421 -34.85 -2.37 6.98
CA GLN A 421 -35.03 -3.16 8.19
C GLN A 421 -36.33 -2.81 8.94
N ALA A 422 -36.66 -1.52 9.03
CA ALA A 422 -37.89 -1.05 9.67
C ALA A 422 -39.14 -1.40 8.84
N ALA A 423 -39.05 -1.38 7.51
CA ALA A 423 -40.10 -1.76 6.58
C ALA A 423 -40.25 -3.28 6.41
N GLY A 424 -39.37 -4.08 7.03
CA GLY A 424 -39.39 -5.53 6.94
C GLY A 424 -38.88 -6.09 5.60
N GLY A 425 -38.08 -5.33 4.85
CA GLY A 425 -37.39 -5.79 3.64
C GLY A 425 -35.88 -5.96 3.84
N ILE A 426 -35.15 -6.13 2.73
CA ILE A 426 -33.72 -6.46 2.74
C ILE A 426 -32.97 -5.40 1.93
N ALA A 427 -31.83 -4.96 2.45
CA ALA A 427 -30.95 -4.01 1.77
C ALA A 427 -29.52 -4.51 1.71
N PHE A 428 -28.81 -4.07 0.68
CA PHE A 428 -27.42 -4.44 0.41
C PHE A 428 -26.60 -3.18 0.08
N GLY A 429 -25.29 -3.24 0.33
CA GLY A 429 -24.34 -2.18 -0.02
C GLY A 429 -23.56 -2.49 -1.30
N ALA A 430 -22.64 -1.60 -1.66
CA ALA A 430 -21.90 -1.54 -2.93
C ALA A 430 -21.14 -2.80 -3.39
N ASN A 431 -20.93 -3.79 -2.52
CA ASN A 431 -20.20 -5.02 -2.85
C ASN A 431 -21.11 -6.24 -3.06
N ALA A 432 -22.43 -6.06 -3.12
CA ALA A 432 -23.36 -7.15 -3.41
C ALA A 432 -23.71 -7.18 -4.90
N GLY A 433 -23.34 -8.28 -5.58
CA GLY A 433 -23.65 -8.51 -6.99
C GLY A 433 -24.99 -9.23 -7.20
N PHE A 434 -25.75 -8.80 -8.22
CA PHE A 434 -27.03 -9.39 -8.61
C PHE A 434 -27.01 -9.79 -10.08
N LYS A 435 -27.49 -11.01 -10.37
CA LYS A 435 -27.66 -11.49 -11.75
C LYS A 435 -29.00 -11.03 -12.31
N PHE A 436 -28.95 -10.44 -13.49
CA PHE A 436 -30.11 -10.04 -14.27
C PHE A 436 -30.47 -11.11 -15.32
N PRO A 437 -31.69 -11.09 -15.89
CA PRO A 437 -32.17 -12.13 -16.81
C PRO A 437 -31.35 -12.32 -18.09
N ASP A 438 -30.51 -11.36 -18.46
CA ASP A 438 -29.60 -11.43 -19.62
C ASP A 438 -28.15 -11.74 -19.23
N ASP A 439 -27.95 -12.37 -18.08
CA ASP A 439 -26.66 -12.76 -17.49
C ASP A 439 -25.71 -11.60 -17.15
N ALA A 440 -26.20 -10.35 -17.17
CA ALA A 440 -25.48 -9.25 -16.54
C ALA A 440 -25.37 -9.49 -15.02
N LEU A 441 -24.20 -9.22 -14.46
CA LEU A 441 -23.91 -9.28 -13.03
C LEU A 441 -23.42 -7.88 -12.60
N LEU A 442 -24.28 -7.16 -11.88
CA LEU A 442 -24.03 -5.76 -11.50
C LEU A 442 -24.16 -5.57 -9.99
N SER A 443 -23.43 -4.59 -9.46
CA SER A 443 -23.31 -4.27 -8.04
C SER A 443 -23.66 -2.79 -7.81
N PRO A 444 -24.93 -2.48 -7.46
CA PRO A 444 -25.32 -1.10 -7.16
C PRO A 444 -24.79 -0.61 -5.81
N ASP A 445 -24.52 0.69 -5.67
CA ASP A 445 -23.98 1.28 -4.44
C ASP A 445 -24.85 1.03 -3.20
N ALA A 446 -26.18 1.03 -3.40
CA ALA A 446 -27.13 0.49 -2.44
C ALA A 446 -28.32 -0.12 -3.18
N THR A 447 -28.88 -1.18 -2.59
CA THR A 447 -29.96 -1.95 -3.20
C THR A 447 -31.03 -2.28 -2.18
N TYR A 448 -32.30 -2.31 -2.61
CA TYR A 448 -33.43 -2.76 -1.81
C TYR A 448 -34.21 -3.87 -2.54
N ILE A 449 -34.58 -4.91 -1.78
CA ILE A 449 -35.43 -6.01 -2.21
C ILE A 449 -36.45 -6.30 -1.12
N THR A 450 -37.71 -6.46 -1.50
CA THR A 450 -38.79 -6.89 -0.60
C THR A 450 -38.50 -8.27 0.01
N ALA A 451 -38.84 -8.45 1.28
CA ALA A 451 -38.59 -9.73 1.96
C ALA A 451 -39.31 -10.91 1.29
N GLU A 452 -40.53 -10.71 0.79
CA GLU A 452 -41.26 -11.73 0.02
C GLU A 452 -40.42 -12.26 -1.15
N ARG A 453 -39.86 -11.35 -1.97
CA ARG A 453 -39.03 -11.73 -3.13
C ARG A 453 -37.69 -12.34 -2.71
N TRP A 454 -37.06 -11.81 -1.66
CA TRP A 454 -35.79 -12.34 -1.16
C TRP A 454 -35.93 -13.74 -0.57
N TYR A 455 -36.94 -13.98 0.26
CA TYR A 455 -37.17 -15.27 0.92
C TYR A 455 -37.86 -16.31 0.02
N ALA A 456 -38.34 -15.91 -1.16
CA ALA A 456 -38.78 -16.84 -2.21
C ALA A 456 -37.61 -17.59 -2.86
N LEU A 457 -36.39 -17.02 -2.82
CA LEU A 457 -35.17 -17.69 -3.25
C LEU A 457 -34.80 -18.81 -2.27
N ASP A 458 -34.21 -19.87 -2.78
CA ASP A 458 -33.69 -20.91 -1.91
C ASP A 458 -32.47 -20.42 -1.12
N ARG A 459 -31.95 -21.26 -0.21
CA ARG A 459 -30.80 -20.85 0.61
C ARG A 459 -29.50 -20.78 -0.20
N ALA A 460 -29.30 -21.68 -1.15
CA ALA A 460 -28.05 -21.75 -1.92
C ALA A 460 -27.94 -20.56 -2.89
N GLU A 461 -29.05 -20.14 -3.49
CA GLU A 461 -29.14 -18.95 -4.34
C GLU A 461 -28.80 -17.67 -3.56
N ARG A 462 -29.22 -17.58 -2.30
CA ARG A 462 -28.92 -16.43 -1.43
C ARG A 462 -27.48 -16.36 -0.92
N GLU A 463 -26.72 -17.46 -1.02
CA GLU A 463 -25.31 -17.54 -0.63
C GLU A 463 -24.35 -17.27 -1.81
N THR A 464 -24.87 -17.04 -3.03
CA THR A 464 -24.08 -16.75 -4.25
C THR A 464 -24.48 -15.39 -4.87
N PHE A 465 -24.34 -15.21 -6.19
CA PHE A 465 -24.91 -14.07 -6.92
C PHE A 465 -26.35 -14.42 -7.35
N PRO A 466 -27.38 -14.00 -6.59
CA PRO A 466 -28.74 -14.41 -6.85
C PRO A 466 -29.25 -13.82 -8.16
N MET A 467 -30.00 -14.62 -8.93
CA MET A 467 -30.74 -14.16 -10.10
C MET A 467 -32.03 -13.47 -9.66
N ILE A 468 -31.91 -12.21 -9.27
CA ILE A 468 -33.02 -11.39 -8.79
C ILE A 468 -32.83 -9.94 -9.21
N VAL A 469 -33.80 -9.40 -9.94
CA VAL A 469 -33.85 -7.97 -10.28
C VAL A 469 -34.26 -7.19 -9.02
N PRO A 470 -33.45 -6.24 -8.52
CA PRO A 470 -33.82 -5.51 -7.31
C PRO A 470 -35.09 -4.66 -7.45
N ASP A 471 -35.76 -4.38 -6.32
CA ASP A 471 -36.90 -3.46 -6.29
C ASP A 471 -36.43 -2.00 -6.44
N ALA A 472 -35.30 -1.64 -5.81
CA ALA A 472 -34.66 -0.35 -6.01
C ALA A 472 -33.12 -0.45 -6.08
N CYS A 473 -32.53 0.35 -6.96
CA CYS A 473 -31.08 0.53 -7.09
C CYS A 473 -30.70 2.00 -6.90
N PHE A 474 -29.63 2.24 -6.16
CA PHE A 474 -29.05 3.57 -5.96
C PHE A 474 -27.61 3.57 -6.47
N GLU A 475 -27.26 4.60 -7.24
CA GLU A 475 -25.92 4.84 -7.77
C GLU A 475 -25.46 6.23 -7.39
N MET A 476 -24.18 6.39 -7.12
CA MET A 476 -23.56 7.69 -6.95
C MET A 476 -22.47 7.89 -8.01
N ILE A 477 -22.41 9.09 -8.56
CA ILE A 477 -21.30 9.44 -9.44
C ILE A 477 -20.07 9.73 -8.56
N SER A 478 -18.99 8.95 -8.74
CA SER A 478 -17.68 9.24 -8.16
C SER A 478 -16.75 10.01 -9.12
N ARG A 479 -15.68 10.61 -8.59
CA ARG A 479 -14.68 11.40 -9.37
C ARG A 479 -14.00 10.55 -10.46
N SER A 480 -13.90 9.26 -10.17
CA SER A 480 -13.29 8.20 -10.98
C SER A 480 -14.29 7.49 -11.90
N ASP A 481 -15.59 7.75 -11.77
CA ASP A 481 -16.60 7.18 -12.65
C ASP A 481 -16.71 7.98 -13.93
N ARG A 482 -16.65 7.28 -15.05
CA ARG A 482 -17.10 7.82 -16.32
C ARG A 482 -18.62 7.89 -16.26
N VAL A 483 -19.19 9.10 -16.30
CA VAL A 483 -20.65 9.35 -16.36
C VAL A 483 -21.37 8.38 -17.33
N ARG A 484 -20.73 8.04 -18.45
CA ARG A 484 -21.23 7.07 -19.43
C ARG A 484 -21.46 5.66 -18.88
N THR A 485 -20.57 5.17 -18.02
CA THR A 485 -20.62 3.81 -17.45
C THR A 485 -21.69 3.72 -16.36
N THR A 486 -21.79 4.73 -15.50
CA THR A 486 -22.91 4.85 -14.55
C THR A 486 -24.24 4.90 -15.30
N LEU A 487 -24.34 5.68 -16.39
CA LEU A 487 -25.54 5.68 -17.24
C LEU A 487 -25.83 4.33 -17.91
N LYS A 488 -24.79 3.54 -18.24
CA LYS A 488 -24.94 2.17 -18.77
C LYS A 488 -25.53 1.23 -17.71
N LYS A 489 -25.09 1.32 -16.46
CA LYS A 489 -25.69 0.60 -15.31
C LYS A 489 -27.15 1.00 -15.12
N ILE A 490 -27.44 2.30 -15.07
CA ILE A 490 -28.80 2.84 -14.95
C ILE A 490 -29.70 2.33 -16.08
N ALA A 491 -29.24 2.38 -17.33
CA ALA A 491 -29.99 1.86 -18.47
C ALA A 491 -30.25 0.35 -18.36
N ALA A 492 -29.29 -0.43 -17.84
CA ALA A 492 -29.48 -1.85 -17.58
C ALA A 492 -30.53 -2.09 -16.49
N TYR A 493 -30.52 -1.33 -15.41
CA TYR A 493 -31.51 -1.40 -14.34
C TYR A 493 -32.92 -1.11 -14.84
N VAL A 494 -33.09 0.00 -15.58
CA VAL A 494 -34.36 0.40 -16.16
C VAL A 494 -34.88 -0.65 -17.15
N ARG A 495 -34.00 -1.14 -18.05
CA ARG A 495 -34.35 -2.17 -19.05
C ARG A 495 -34.85 -3.46 -18.42
N HIS A 496 -34.29 -3.85 -17.27
CA HIS A 496 -34.66 -5.08 -16.56
C HIS A 496 -35.79 -4.89 -15.56
N GLY A 497 -36.37 -3.70 -15.47
CA GLY A 497 -37.57 -3.45 -14.66
C GLY A 497 -37.27 -3.20 -13.19
N VAL A 498 -36.08 -2.67 -12.84
CA VAL A 498 -35.88 -2.08 -11.51
C VAL A 498 -36.89 -0.94 -11.33
N ARG A 499 -37.71 -1.05 -10.29
CA ARG A 499 -38.89 -0.18 -10.10
C ARG A 499 -38.53 1.21 -9.63
N LEU A 500 -37.40 1.36 -8.95
CA LEU A 500 -36.85 2.66 -8.55
C LEU A 500 -35.36 2.69 -8.81
N VAL A 501 -34.92 3.64 -9.61
CA VAL A 501 -33.50 3.88 -9.86
C VAL A 501 -33.18 5.32 -9.47
N VAL A 502 -32.23 5.52 -8.55
CA VAL A 502 -31.80 6.85 -8.09
C VAL A 502 -30.32 7.02 -8.38
N LEU A 503 -29.98 8.09 -9.11
CA LEU A 503 -28.60 8.48 -9.42
C LEU A 503 -28.27 9.81 -8.72
N ILE A 504 -27.24 9.80 -7.90
CA ILE A 504 -26.82 10.97 -7.11
C ILE A 504 -25.52 11.52 -7.70
N ASP A 505 -25.61 12.66 -8.37
CA ASP A 505 -24.44 13.41 -8.83
C ASP A 505 -23.95 14.32 -7.69
N THR A 506 -22.99 13.80 -6.92
CA THR A 506 -22.44 14.54 -5.77
C THR A 506 -21.57 15.73 -6.18
N TYR A 507 -21.18 15.87 -7.46
CA TYR A 507 -20.35 16.97 -7.95
C TYR A 507 -21.18 18.16 -8.44
N ARG A 508 -22.24 17.87 -9.22
CA ARG A 508 -23.16 18.90 -9.69
C ARG A 508 -24.23 19.23 -8.65
N GLY A 509 -24.38 18.37 -7.64
CA GLY A 509 -25.46 18.44 -6.68
C GLY A 509 -26.77 17.86 -7.21
N HIS A 510 -26.81 17.33 -8.44
CA HIS A 510 -28.05 16.86 -9.05
C HIS A 510 -28.45 15.47 -8.55
N VAL A 511 -29.76 15.21 -8.53
CA VAL A 511 -30.29 13.86 -8.33
C VAL A 511 -31.25 13.52 -9.45
N TYR A 512 -31.03 12.37 -10.07
CA TYR A 512 -31.91 11.84 -11.11
C TYR A 512 -32.65 10.63 -10.57
N MET A 513 -33.94 10.50 -10.90
CA MET A 513 -34.74 9.36 -10.47
C MET A 513 -35.64 8.86 -11.59
N SER A 514 -35.61 7.55 -11.81
CA SER A 514 -36.52 6.81 -12.70
C SER A 514 -37.40 5.88 -11.87
N ARG A 515 -38.66 5.72 -12.28
CA ARG A 515 -39.64 4.84 -11.64
C ARG A 515 -40.34 3.97 -12.66
N ASP A 516 -40.52 2.70 -12.33
CA ASP A 516 -41.25 1.69 -13.12
C ASP A 516 -40.90 1.71 -14.62
N GLY A 517 -39.62 1.90 -14.94
CA GLY A 517 -39.11 1.94 -16.32
C GLY A 517 -39.29 3.28 -17.06
N GLY A 518 -39.84 4.31 -16.42
CA GLY A 518 -40.03 5.64 -16.99
C GLY A 518 -38.73 6.43 -17.20
N GLU A 519 -38.81 7.51 -17.99
CA GLU A 519 -37.68 8.43 -18.16
C GLU A 519 -37.22 9.01 -16.82
N ALA A 520 -35.90 9.16 -16.67
CA ALA A 520 -35.32 9.71 -15.45
C ALA A 520 -35.63 11.22 -15.35
N ALA A 521 -36.29 11.62 -14.27
CA ALA A 521 -36.53 13.03 -13.95
C ALA A 521 -35.31 13.61 -13.20
N ASP A 522 -34.92 14.83 -13.57
CA ASP A 522 -33.88 15.61 -12.88
C ASP A 522 -34.53 16.42 -11.75
N TYR A 523 -34.11 16.15 -10.51
CA TYR A 523 -34.59 16.83 -9.31
C TYR A 523 -33.70 18.01 -8.91
N GLY A 524 -32.66 18.32 -9.69
CA GLY A 524 -31.74 19.41 -9.42
C GLY A 524 -30.97 19.23 -8.11
N ASP A 525 -30.58 20.34 -7.51
CA ASP A 525 -29.89 20.38 -6.21
C ASP A 525 -30.84 20.08 -5.03
N ALA A 526 -31.39 18.88 -5.02
CA ALA A 526 -32.32 18.44 -3.98
C ALA A 526 -31.57 18.07 -2.70
N ASP A 527 -32.09 18.56 -1.58
CA ASP A 527 -31.64 18.17 -0.24
C ASP A 527 -32.12 16.77 0.16
N ALA A 528 -33.26 16.36 -0.37
CA ALA A 528 -33.89 15.09 -0.07
C ALA A 528 -34.76 14.60 -1.23
N ILE A 529 -34.90 13.28 -1.39
CA ILE A 529 -35.71 12.64 -2.45
C ILE A 529 -36.69 11.66 -1.83
N ASP A 530 -37.96 11.78 -2.20
CA ASP A 530 -39.01 10.81 -1.85
C ASP A 530 -38.94 9.58 -2.76
N CYS A 531 -38.82 8.40 -2.17
CA CYS A 531 -38.67 7.12 -2.87
C CYS A 531 -39.99 6.32 -2.95
N ALA A 532 -41.13 6.91 -2.56
CA ALA A 532 -42.45 6.32 -2.76
C ALA A 532 -42.84 6.21 -4.25
N PRO A 533 -43.68 5.25 -4.66
CA PRO A 533 -44.32 4.22 -3.84
C PRO A 533 -43.49 2.94 -3.66
N VAL A 534 -42.32 2.83 -4.31
CA VAL A 534 -41.48 1.62 -4.24
C VAL A 534 -40.91 1.42 -2.84
N MET A 535 -40.53 2.51 -2.18
CA MET A 535 -40.10 2.53 -0.78
C MET A 535 -41.00 3.48 0.02
N PRO A 536 -42.17 3.03 0.50
CA PRO A 536 -43.16 3.89 1.15
C PRO A 536 -42.62 4.60 2.39
N GLY A 537 -42.72 5.93 2.42
CA GLY A 537 -42.25 6.75 3.53
C GLY A 537 -40.73 6.85 3.66
N PHE A 538 -39.96 6.30 2.70
CA PHE A 538 -38.52 6.53 2.63
C PHE A 538 -38.24 7.85 1.94
N VAL A 539 -37.53 8.73 2.64
CA VAL A 539 -36.98 9.97 2.09
C VAL A 539 -35.46 9.89 2.24
N LEU A 540 -34.76 9.85 1.12
CA LEU A 540 -33.30 9.84 1.09
C LEU A 540 -32.78 11.25 1.42
N ASP A 541 -32.01 11.42 2.48
CA ASP A 541 -31.33 12.69 2.80
C ASP A 541 -30.02 12.76 2.01
N VAL A 542 -29.99 13.67 1.03
CA VAL A 542 -28.88 13.84 0.10
C VAL A 542 -27.86 14.84 0.65
N ARG A 543 -28.26 15.76 1.54
CA ARG A 543 -27.35 16.76 2.14
C ARG A 543 -26.18 16.11 2.86
N VAL A 544 -26.46 15.06 3.63
CA VAL A 544 -25.43 14.33 4.39
C VAL A 544 -24.45 13.57 3.48
N LEU A 545 -24.85 13.29 2.23
CA LEU A 545 -23.99 12.68 1.21
C LEU A 545 -23.15 13.76 0.48
N LYS A 546 -23.70 14.97 0.33
CA LYS A 546 -23.04 16.14 -0.29
C LYS A 546 -22.06 16.86 0.63
N ALA A 547 -22.34 16.97 1.94
CA ALA A 547 -21.65 17.82 2.92
C ALA A 547 -20.19 17.45 3.29
N LEU A 548 -19.49 16.71 2.42
CA LEU A 548 -18.11 16.27 2.57
C LEU A 548 -17.15 16.93 1.58
N ASP A 549 -17.68 17.75 0.67
CA ASP A 549 -16.92 18.74 -0.12
C ASP A 549 -17.02 20.11 0.59
#